data_AF-A0A962V5U0-F1
#
_entry.id   AF-A0A962V5U0-F1
#
_cell.length_a   1.000
_cell.length_b   1.000
_cell.length_c   1.000
_cell.angle_alpha   90.00
_cell.angle_beta   90.00
_cell.angle_gamma   90.00
#
_symmetry.space_group_name_H-M   'P 1'
#
loop_
_entity.id
_entity.type
_entity.pdbx_description
1 polymer ?
#
loop_
_entity_poly.entity_id
_entity_poly.type
_entity_poly.pdbx_seq_one_letter_code
_entity_poly.pdbx_strand_id
1 'polypeptide(L)'
;TRCFQALEAGCQQSELARQMVAGYHLEGPFLSPEPGFRGCHPEAAMVPARWDHFQRLQDAAGGRIRLITIAPEVDGVLELIPRWVAAGVTVAIGHSAASRAVVQQAVEAGARLSTHLGNGVAPLLPKGDNIILSQLGDDRLSASFIADGFHIPRHVLQIYLRAKQSARTLLVTDGTAGSAAPPGRYTLGKVALERQQKAVVYIPESNSLAGSATTLSDCVRHVTQWYNIPLAEAVNWASEHPRRLIGLNALPQVGES
;
A
#
# COMPACT_ATOMS: atom_id res chain seq x y z
N THR A 1 -11.85 5.45 13.78
CA THR A 1 -13.07 6.14 13.28
C THR A 1 -12.87 7.65 13.16
N ARG A 2 -12.40 8.37 14.20
CA ARG A 2 -12.22 9.85 14.15
C ARG A 2 -11.46 10.38 12.92
N CYS A 3 -10.36 9.74 12.52
CA CYS A 3 -9.61 10.16 11.33
C CYS A 3 -10.45 10.09 10.04
N PHE A 4 -11.19 9.00 9.82
CA PHE A 4 -12.08 8.88 8.67
C PHE A 4 -13.20 9.92 8.69
N GLN A 5 -13.80 10.18 9.86
CA GLN A 5 -14.83 11.22 9.99
C GLN A 5 -14.28 12.61 9.63
N ALA A 6 -13.04 12.92 10.03
CA ALA A 6 -12.39 14.17 9.66
C ALA A 6 -12.07 14.25 8.16
N LEU A 7 -11.58 13.14 7.57
CA LEU A 7 -11.33 13.06 6.13
C LEU A 7 -12.62 13.18 5.31
N GLU A 8 -13.71 12.57 5.77
CA GLU A 8 -15.05 12.69 5.16
C GLU A 8 -15.52 14.14 5.19
N ALA A 9 -15.48 14.78 6.36
CA ALA A 9 -15.88 16.17 6.51
C ALA A 9 -15.05 17.09 5.58
N GLY A 10 -13.73 16.89 5.53
CA GLY A 10 -12.84 17.65 4.64
C GLY A 10 -13.14 17.42 3.16
N CYS A 11 -13.43 16.18 2.75
CA CYS A 11 -13.84 15.88 1.39
C CYS A 11 -15.16 16.57 1.03
N GLN A 12 -16.15 16.54 1.92
CA GLN A 12 -17.47 17.12 1.65
C GLN A 12 -17.43 18.65 1.51
N GLN A 13 -16.47 19.31 2.14
CA GLN A 13 -16.29 20.76 2.10
C GLN A 13 -15.54 21.28 0.87
N SER A 14 -15.02 20.39 0.00
CA SER A 14 -14.25 20.78 -1.19
C SER A 14 -14.71 20.01 -2.41
N GLU A 15 -15.19 20.72 -3.44
CA GLU A 15 -15.55 20.11 -4.72
C GLU A 15 -14.37 19.38 -5.37
N LEU A 16 -13.19 20.00 -5.35
CA LEU A 16 -11.98 19.39 -5.86
C LEU A 16 -11.64 18.09 -5.12
N ALA A 17 -11.77 18.09 -3.78
CA ALA A 17 -11.53 16.88 -3.00
C ALA A 17 -12.53 15.76 -3.34
N ARG A 18 -13.81 16.08 -3.58
CA ARG A 18 -14.81 15.08 -4.02
C ARG A 18 -14.47 14.46 -5.38
N GLN A 19 -13.83 15.21 -6.27
CA GLN A 19 -13.43 14.72 -7.59
C GLN A 19 -12.10 13.93 -7.54
N MET A 20 -11.16 14.34 -6.69
CA MET A 20 -9.81 13.77 -6.64
C MET A 20 -9.68 12.58 -5.66
N VAL A 21 -10.49 12.53 -4.59
CA VAL A 21 -10.44 11.46 -3.59
C VAL A 21 -11.37 10.33 -4.01
N ALA A 22 -10.79 9.31 -4.65
CA ALA A 22 -11.48 8.10 -5.10
C ALA A 22 -12.05 7.23 -3.95
N GLY A 23 -11.49 7.38 -2.75
CA GLY A 23 -11.83 6.61 -1.56
C GLY A 23 -10.62 6.49 -0.65
N TYR A 24 -10.67 5.52 0.26
CA TYR A 24 -9.61 5.30 1.24
C TYR A 24 -9.01 3.92 1.16
N HIS A 25 -7.73 3.90 1.53
CA HIS A 25 -6.98 2.70 1.83
C HIS A 25 -6.85 2.58 3.35
N LEU A 26 -7.35 1.48 3.90
CA LEU A 26 -7.18 1.09 5.29
C LEU A 26 -5.96 0.15 5.42
N GLU A 27 -4.81 0.70 5.79
CA GLU A 27 -3.61 -0.08 6.07
C GLU A 27 -3.51 -0.38 7.57
N GLY A 28 -3.90 -1.60 7.94
CA GLY A 28 -4.14 -1.99 9.33
C GLY A 28 -5.50 -1.53 9.87
N PRO A 29 -5.94 -2.02 11.04
CA PRO A 29 -5.10 -2.58 12.11
C PRO A 29 -4.89 -4.10 12.05
N PHE A 30 -5.34 -4.79 11.00
CA PHE A 30 -5.26 -6.25 10.87
C PHE A 30 -3.92 -6.70 10.26
N LEU A 31 -2.80 -6.20 10.80
CA LEU A 31 -1.44 -6.51 10.35
C LEU A 31 -0.73 -7.37 11.40
N SER A 32 0.39 -7.99 11.01
CA SER A 32 1.17 -8.81 11.92
C SER A 32 1.74 -7.96 13.05
N PRO A 33 1.59 -8.33 14.33
CA PRO A 33 2.26 -7.65 15.44
C PRO A 33 3.75 -7.99 15.52
N GLU A 34 4.19 -9.03 14.79
CA GLU A 34 5.55 -9.56 14.88
C GLU A 34 6.62 -8.51 14.53
N PRO A 35 7.73 -8.47 15.30
CA PRO A 35 8.85 -7.58 15.00
C PRO A 35 9.37 -7.78 13.57
N GLY A 36 9.58 -6.68 12.85
CA GLY A 36 10.04 -6.68 11.46
C GLY A 36 8.91 -6.75 10.43
N PHE A 37 7.71 -7.19 10.80
CA PHE A 37 6.57 -7.28 9.87
C PHE A 37 5.58 -6.12 10.00
N ARG A 38 5.43 -5.50 11.18
CA ARG A 38 4.53 -4.35 11.36
C ARG A 38 5.00 -3.01 10.77
N GLY A 39 6.23 -2.94 10.26
CA GLY A 39 6.83 -1.69 9.78
C GLY A 39 6.82 -0.57 10.83
N CYS A 40 6.38 0.63 10.44
CA CYS A 40 6.24 1.78 11.34
C CYS A 40 4.95 1.78 12.18
N HIS A 41 4.08 0.78 12.01
CA HIS A 41 2.81 0.75 12.72
C HIS A 41 3.01 0.40 14.20
N PRO A 42 2.25 1.03 15.12
CA PRO A 42 2.36 0.77 16.54
C PRO A 42 1.81 -0.62 16.88
N GLU A 43 2.61 -1.44 17.55
CA GLU A 43 2.27 -2.81 17.95
C GLU A 43 0.93 -2.88 18.71
N ALA A 44 0.71 -1.96 19.65
CA ALA A 44 -0.51 -1.90 20.46
C ALA A 44 -1.80 -1.59 19.65
N ALA A 45 -1.68 -1.18 18.39
CA ALA A 45 -2.82 -0.98 17.51
C ALA A 45 -3.18 -2.23 16.69
N MET A 46 -2.30 -3.24 16.64
CA MET A 46 -2.55 -4.47 15.89
C MET A 46 -3.56 -5.33 16.65
N VAL A 47 -4.65 -5.71 15.97
CA VAL A 47 -5.74 -6.47 16.59
C VAL A 47 -6.26 -7.55 15.65
N PRO A 48 -6.86 -8.63 16.19
CA PRO A 48 -7.60 -9.59 15.38
C PRO A 48 -8.67 -8.93 14.52
N ALA A 49 -8.92 -9.49 13.35
CA ALA A 49 -9.95 -9.00 12.46
C ALA A 49 -11.33 -9.44 12.95
N ARG A 50 -12.23 -8.47 13.08
CA ARG A 50 -13.63 -8.67 13.45
C ARG A 50 -14.48 -7.82 12.53
N TRP A 51 -15.53 -8.40 11.96
CA TRP A 51 -16.35 -7.69 10.99
C TRP A 51 -16.92 -6.39 11.54
N ASP A 52 -17.46 -6.40 12.76
CA ASP A 52 -18.04 -5.20 13.37
C ASP A 52 -17.02 -4.09 13.56
N HIS A 53 -15.75 -4.44 13.76
CA HIS A 53 -14.67 -3.45 13.81
C HIS A 53 -14.46 -2.80 12.45
N PHE A 54 -14.35 -3.59 11.39
CA PHE A 54 -14.27 -3.08 10.02
C PHE A 54 -15.50 -2.23 9.66
N GLN A 55 -16.71 -2.69 9.98
CA GLN A 55 -17.94 -1.98 9.66
C GLN A 55 -17.99 -0.59 10.31
N ARG A 56 -17.59 -0.46 11.59
CA ARG A 56 -17.48 0.87 12.22
C ARG A 56 -16.50 1.80 11.51
N LEU A 57 -15.42 1.27 10.93
CA LEU A 57 -14.46 2.06 10.14
C LEU A 57 -15.06 2.42 8.79
N GLN A 58 -15.73 1.49 8.13
CA GLN A 58 -16.44 1.70 6.86
C GLN A 58 -17.51 2.79 6.98
N ASP A 59 -18.32 2.74 8.03
CA ASP A 59 -19.38 3.71 8.31
C ASP A 59 -18.78 5.10 8.59
N ALA A 60 -17.72 5.15 9.39
CA ALA A 60 -16.99 6.39 9.67
C ALA A 60 -16.33 7.00 8.41
N ALA A 61 -16.05 6.16 7.41
CA ALA A 61 -15.49 6.53 6.11
C ALA A 61 -16.58 6.78 5.05
N GLY A 62 -17.85 6.92 5.43
CA GLY A 62 -18.95 7.17 4.50
C GLY A 62 -19.12 6.06 3.46
N GLY A 63 -18.71 4.82 3.78
CA GLY A 63 -18.70 3.71 2.82
C GLY A 63 -17.60 3.77 1.76
N ARG A 64 -16.58 4.64 1.92
CA ARG A 64 -15.57 4.91 0.90
C ARG A 64 -14.22 4.19 1.10
N ILE A 65 -14.09 3.25 2.03
CA ILE A 65 -12.90 2.39 2.03
C ILE A 65 -13.00 1.45 0.82
N ARG A 66 -12.00 1.52 -0.05
CA ARG A 66 -11.92 0.76 -1.32
C ARG A 66 -10.80 -0.27 -1.32
N LEU A 67 -9.81 -0.08 -0.46
CA LEU A 67 -8.63 -0.93 -0.35
C LEU A 67 -8.35 -1.20 1.13
N ILE A 68 -8.03 -2.43 1.48
CA ILE A 68 -7.56 -2.80 2.81
C ILE A 68 -6.27 -3.62 2.71
N THR A 69 -5.26 -3.27 3.49
CA THR A 69 -4.06 -4.10 3.66
C THR A 69 -4.19 -4.91 4.93
N ILE A 70 -3.96 -6.22 4.80
CA ILE A 70 -4.07 -7.20 5.87
C ILE A 70 -2.85 -8.12 5.91
N ALA A 71 -2.66 -8.74 7.07
CA ALA A 71 -1.76 -9.87 7.26
C ALA A 71 -2.61 -11.14 7.42
N PRO A 72 -2.62 -12.06 6.44
CA PRO A 72 -3.56 -13.19 6.43
C PRO A 72 -3.36 -14.18 7.57
N GLU A 73 -2.20 -14.21 8.22
CA GLU A 73 -1.96 -15.05 9.40
C GLU A 73 -2.61 -14.53 10.69
N VAL A 74 -3.13 -13.29 10.70
CA VAL A 74 -3.78 -12.70 11.87
C VAL A 74 -5.18 -13.30 12.06
N ASP A 75 -5.53 -13.60 13.31
CA ASP A 75 -6.84 -14.18 13.70
C ASP A 75 -8.02 -13.45 13.05
N GLY A 76 -8.89 -14.21 12.39
CA GLY A 76 -10.11 -13.74 11.73
C GLY A 76 -9.91 -13.10 10.35
N VAL A 77 -8.67 -12.91 9.88
CA VAL A 77 -8.42 -12.23 8.60
C VAL A 77 -8.86 -13.09 7.42
N LEU A 78 -8.38 -14.34 7.33
CA LEU A 78 -8.69 -15.24 6.21
C LEU A 78 -10.20 -15.41 6.01
N GLU A 79 -10.95 -15.58 7.09
CA GLU A 79 -12.41 -15.75 7.07
C GLU A 79 -13.15 -14.51 6.58
N LEU A 80 -12.56 -13.31 6.77
CA LEU A 80 -13.17 -12.05 6.38
C LEU A 80 -12.79 -11.58 4.97
N ILE A 81 -11.76 -12.14 4.33
CA ILE A 81 -11.38 -11.79 2.95
C ILE A 81 -12.58 -11.89 1.99
N PRO A 82 -13.34 -12.99 1.92
CA PRO A 82 -14.47 -13.09 1.00
C PRO A 82 -15.55 -12.04 1.30
N ARG A 83 -15.70 -11.67 2.57
CA ARG A 83 -16.70 -10.69 3.01
C ARG A 83 -16.30 -9.26 2.63
N TRP A 84 -15.02 -8.90 2.75
CA TRP A 84 -14.51 -7.61 2.24
C TRP A 84 -14.63 -7.51 0.73
N VAL A 85 -14.30 -8.58 0.00
CA VAL A 85 -14.47 -8.63 -1.46
C VAL A 85 -15.94 -8.45 -1.86
N ALA A 86 -16.86 -9.16 -1.19
CA ALA A 86 -18.30 -9.01 -1.43
C ALA A 86 -18.82 -7.59 -1.11
N ALA A 87 -18.17 -6.88 -0.19
CA ALA A 87 -18.46 -5.48 0.11
C ALA A 87 -17.81 -4.48 -0.88
N GLY A 88 -17.16 -4.96 -1.95
CA GLY A 88 -16.51 -4.11 -2.95
C GLY A 88 -15.17 -3.52 -2.50
N VAL A 89 -14.54 -4.11 -1.48
CA VAL A 89 -13.21 -3.70 -0.99
C VAL A 89 -12.15 -4.61 -1.58
N THR A 90 -11.15 -4.01 -2.22
CA THR A 90 -9.95 -4.72 -2.67
C THR A 90 -9.12 -5.13 -1.45
N VAL A 91 -8.74 -6.40 -1.38
CA VAL A 91 -7.90 -6.92 -0.29
C VAL A 91 -6.46 -7.06 -0.77
N ALA A 92 -5.54 -6.47 -0.01
CA ALA A 92 -4.11 -6.51 -0.23
C ALA A 92 -3.38 -7.20 0.93
N ILE A 93 -2.30 -7.91 0.61
CA ILE A 93 -1.41 -8.55 1.58
C ILE A 93 -0.21 -7.63 1.82
N GLY A 94 0.11 -7.37 3.07
CA GLY A 94 1.26 -6.57 3.49
C GLY A 94 1.47 -6.68 4.99
N HIS A 95 2.64 -6.29 5.48
CA HIS A 95 2.99 -6.35 6.90
C HIS A 95 2.69 -7.71 7.55
N SER A 96 3.13 -8.77 6.86
CA SER A 96 2.71 -10.15 7.12
C SER A 96 3.92 -11.08 7.25
N ALA A 97 3.86 -11.95 8.26
CA ALA A 97 4.75 -13.07 8.51
C ALA A 97 4.22 -14.39 7.93
N ALA A 98 3.17 -14.35 7.09
CA ALA A 98 2.51 -15.54 6.58
C ALA A 98 3.44 -16.46 5.80
N SER A 99 3.23 -17.76 5.97
CA SER A 99 3.82 -18.78 5.11
C SER A 99 3.20 -18.73 3.71
N ARG A 100 3.87 -19.33 2.73
CA ARG A 100 3.35 -19.49 1.36
C ARG A 100 1.95 -20.09 1.32
N ALA A 101 1.68 -21.10 2.16
CA ALA A 101 0.38 -21.77 2.20
C ALA A 101 -0.73 -20.81 2.63
N VAL A 102 -0.47 -19.97 3.63
CA VAL A 102 -1.42 -18.96 4.12
C VAL A 102 -1.63 -17.85 3.07
N VAL A 103 -0.58 -17.43 2.36
CA VAL A 103 -0.71 -16.50 1.23
C VAL A 103 -1.61 -17.09 0.14
N GLN A 104 -1.44 -18.37 -0.20
CA GLN A 104 -2.26 -19.04 -1.22
C GLN A 104 -3.73 -19.07 -0.79
N GLN A 105 -4.02 -19.40 0.47
CA GLN A 105 -5.37 -19.35 1.02
C GLN A 105 -5.97 -17.95 0.93
N ALA A 106 -5.20 -16.90 1.22
CA ALA A 106 -5.66 -15.52 1.11
C ALA A 106 -6.00 -15.13 -0.34
N VAL A 107 -5.17 -15.56 -1.29
CA VAL A 107 -5.41 -15.33 -2.72
C VAL A 107 -6.65 -16.09 -3.20
N GLU A 108 -6.84 -17.33 -2.78
CA GLU A 108 -8.03 -18.15 -3.05
C GLU A 108 -9.30 -17.50 -2.46
N ALA A 109 -9.20 -16.96 -1.25
CA ALA A 109 -10.28 -16.24 -0.59
C ALA A 109 -10.60 -14.87 -1.23
N GLY A 110 -9.69 -14.32 -2.04
CA GLY A 110 -9.97 -13.14 -2.86
C GLY A 110 -8.96 -11.99 -2.78
N ALA A 111 -7.84 -12.13 -2.09
CA ALA A 111 -6.77 -11.12 -2.10
C ALA A 111 -6.17 -10.95 -3.51
N ARG A 112 -5.94 -9.70 -3.93
CA ARG A 112 -5.50 -9.37 -5.31
C ARG A 112 -4.30 -8.43 -5.41
N LEU A 113 -3.82 -7.89 -4.29
CA LEU A 113 -2.70 -6.96 -4.27
C LEU A 113 -1.65 -7.34 -3.22
N SER A 114 -0.38 -7.10 -3.52
CA SER A 114 0.70 -6.99 -2.56
C SER A 114 1.00 -5.51 -2.31
N THR A 115 0.81 -5.07 -1.05
CA THR A 115 1.12 -3.70 -0.62
C THR A 115 2.64 -3.52 -0.56
N HIS A 116 3.16 -2.45 -1.18
CA HIS A 116 4.57 -2.02 -1.23
C HIS A 116 5.57 -3.19 -1.16
N LEU A 117 5.40 -4.18 -2.04
CA LEU A 117 5.98 -5.52 -1.91
C LEU A 117 7.49 -5.48 -1.70
N GLY A 118 7.94 -6.08 -0.59
CA GLY A 118 9.34 -6.07 -0.14
C GLY A 118 9.61 -5.11 1.02
N ASN A 119 8.64 -4.27 1.38
CA ASN A 119 8.64 -3.45 2.59
C ASN A 119 7.72 -4.07 3.65
N GLY A 120 7.86 -3.65 4.92
CA GLY A 120 7.06 -4.22 6.02
C GLY A 120 7.28 -5.73 6.19
N VAL A 121 8.51 -6.20 5.98
CA VAL A 121 8.89 -7.61 6.09
C VAL A 121 10.21 -7.73 6.84
N ALA A 122 10.40 -8.84 7.55
CA ALA A 122 11.62 -9.06 8.33
C ALA A 122 12.89 -9.02 7.44
N PRO A 123 14.02 -8.51 7.95
CA PRO A 123 15.28 -8.45 7.19
C PRO A 123 15.84 -9.81 6.78
N LEU A 124 15.54 -10.85 7.56
CA LEU A 124 15.98 -12.21 7.31
C LEU A 124 14.75 -13.09 7.09
N LEU A 125 14.65 -13.66 5.88
CA LEU A 125 13.56 -14.54 5.49
C LEU A 125 14.12 -15.92 5.09
N PRO A 126 13.44 -17.02 5.44
CA PRO A 126 13.82 -18.35 4.98
C PRO A 126 13.83 -18.45 3.45
N LYS A 127 14.79 -19.19 2.88
CA LYS A 127 14.86 -19.37 1.41
C LYS A 127 13.65 -20.09 0.83
N GLY A 128 13.13 -21.09 1.55
CA GLY A 128 12.06 -21.97 1.07
C GLY A 128 10.64 -21.49 1.40
N ASP A 129 10.50 -20.61 2.40
CA ASP A 129 9.22 -20.05 2.82
C ASP A 129 9.41 -18.54 3.03
N ASN A 130 9.31 -17.82 1.91
CA ASN A 130 9.61 -16.40 1.82
C ASN A 130 8.36 -15.65 1.37
N ILE A 131 7.85 -14.76 2.22
CA ILE A 131 6.61 -13.99 1.95
C ILE A 131 6.73 -13.11 0.68
N ILE A 132 7.93 -12.61 0.38
CA ILE A 132 8.18 -11.81 -0.83
C ILE A 132 8.10 -12.73 -2.05
N LEU A 133 8.83 -13.85 -2.05
CA LEU A 133 8.84 -14.77 -3.20
C LEU A 133 7.49 -15.42 -3.44
N SER A 134 6.75 -15.74 -2.37
CA SER A 134 5.41 -16.30 -2.45
C SER A 134 4.45 -15.37 -3.17
N GLN A 135 4.55 -14.06 -2.87
CA GLN A 135 3.74 -13.06 -3.54
C GLN A 135 4.25 -12.74 -4.94
N LEU A 136 5.56 -12.65 -5.17
CA LEU A 136 6.13 -12.42 -6.50
C LEU A 136 5.75 -13.52 -7.50
N GLY A 137 5.79 -14.78 -7.07
CA GLY A 137 5.52 -15.94 -7.90
C GLY A 137 4.04 -16.24 -8.16
N ASP A 138 3.10 -15.51 -7.55
CA ASP A 138 1.67 -15.68 -7.80
C ASP A 138 1.15 -14.60 -8.77
N ASP A 139 0.82 -15.00 -9.99
CA ASP A 139 0.31 -14.11 -11.03
C ASP A 139 -1.13 -13.63 -10.79
N ARG A 140 -1.84 -14.17 -9.79
CA ARG A 140 -3.16 -13.67 -9.38
C ARG A 140 -3.05 -12.40 -8.50
N LEU A 141 -1.84 -12.08 -8.04
CA LEU A 141 -1.53 -10.87 -7.28
C LEU A 141 -0.84 -9.82 -8.15
N SER A 142 -1.44 -8.62 -8.19
CA SER A 142 -0.70 -7.41 -8.52
C SER A 142 0.22 -7.02 -7.38
N ALA A 143 1.25 -6.20 -7.63
CA ALA A 143 2.09 -5.63 -6.58
C ALA A 143 2.28 -4.13 -6.79
N SER A 144 2.24 -3.41 -5.68
CA SER A 144 2.60 -2.00 -5.63
C SER A 144 4.06 -1.83 -5.22
N PHE A 145 4.75 -0.86 -5.83
CA PHE A 145 6.16 -0.58 -5.56
C PHE A 145 6.41 0.91 -5.36
N ILE A 146 7.28 1.22 -4.40
CA ILE A 146 7.81 2.56 -4.15
C ILE A 146 9.14 2.68 -4.91
N ALA A 147 9.11 3.34 -6.07
CA ALA A 147 10.27 3.44 -6.96
C ALA A 147 11.15 4.65 -6.61
N ASP A 148 11.63 4.76 -5.37
CA ASP A 148 12.50 5.85 -4.92
C ASP A 148 13.98 5.46 -4.78
N GLY A 149 14.28 4.17 -4.85
CA GLY A 149 15.64 3.62 -4.74
C GLY A 149 16.16 3.52 -3.30
N PHE A 150 15.32 3.82 -2.31
CA PHE A 150 15.63 3.72 -0.87
C PHE A 150 14.84 2.60 -0.21
N HIS A 151 13.52 2.54 -0.47
CA HIS A 151 12.66 1.46 0.03
C HIS A 151 13.07 0.12 -0.56
N ILE A 152 13.34 0.10 -1.86
CA ILE A 152 13.82 -1.07 -2.57
C ILE A 152 15.05 -0.66 -3.39
N PRO A 153 16.23 -1.27 -3.18
CA PRO A 153 17.38 -1.03 -4.01
C PRO A 153 17.08 -1.30 -5.49
N ARG A 154 17.64 -0.49 -6.39
CA ARG A 154 17.30 -0.55 -7.83
C ARG A 154 17.43 -1.95 -8.46
N HIS A 155 18.45 -2.71 -8.10
CA HIS A 155 18.64 -4.06 -8.64
C HIS A 155 17.58 -5.05 -8.13
N VAL A 156 17.09 -4.87 -6.90
CA VAL A 156 16.00 -5.68 -6.33
C VAL A 156 14.67 -5.34 -7.00
N LEU A 157 14.37 -4.04 -7.15
CA LEU A 157 13.16 -3.61 -7.84
C LEU A 157 13.12 -4.13 -9.28
N GLN A 158 14.26 -4.18 -9.98
CA GLN A 158 14.34 -4.77 -11.31
C GLN A 158 13.89 -6.25 -11.34
N ILE A 159 14.26 -7.03 -10.32
CA ILE A 159 13.84 -8.43 -10.19
C ILE A 159 12.32 -8.50 -9.98
N TYR A 160 11.79 -7.64 -9.10
CA TYR A 160 10.37 -7.64 -8.79
C TYR A 160 9.52 -7.25 -10.01
N LEU A 161 9.94 -6.22 -10.75
CA LEU A 161 9.30 -5.80 -12.00
C LEU A 161 9.33 -6.89 -13.06
N ARG A 162 10.43 -7.66 -13.16
CA ARG A 162 10.51 -8.81 -14.08
C ARG A 162 9.53 -9.92 -13.71
N ALA A 163 9.42 -10.22 -12.41
CA ALA A 163 8.51 -11.26 -11.92
C ALA A 163 7.03 -10.87 -12.12
N LYS A 164 6.67 -9.62 -11.79
CA LYS A 164 5.29 -9.14 -11.92
C LYS A 164 4.90 -8.77 -13.34
N GLN A 165 5.87 -8.41 -14.17
CA GLN A 165 5.61 -7.90 -15.50
C GLN A 165 4.73 -6.63 -15.45
N SER A 166 4.53 -6.01 -16.60
CA SER A 166 3.78 -4.75 -16.70
C SER A 166 2.37 -4.86 -16.14
N ALA A 167 1.63 -5.91 -16.53
CA ALA A 167 0.20 -6.05 -16.27
C ALA A 167 -0.16 -6.13 -14.77
N ARG A 168 0.79 -6.48 -13.90
CA ARG A 168 0.60 -6.66 -12.46
C ARG A 168 1.45 -5.70 -11.63
N THR A 169 2.00 -4.67 -12.26
CA THR A 169 2.83 -3.65 -11.62
C THR A 169 2.05 -2.37 -11.39
N LEU A 170 2.09 -1.87 -10.15
CA LEU A 170 1.55 -0.58 -9.73
C LEU A 170 2.66 0.27 -9.12
N LEU A 171 2.65 1.57 -9.40
CA LEU A 171 3.51 2.54 -8.72
C LEU A 171 2.71 3.26 -7.63
N VAL A 172 3.29 3.31 -6.44
CA VAL A 172 2.75 4.03 -5.28
C VAL A 172 3.84 4.88 -4.66
N THR A 173 3.45 5.95 -3.97
CA THR A 173 4.40 6.78 -3.24
C THR A 173 4.64 6.25 -1.83
N ASP A 174 3.61 5.69 -1.18
CA ASP A 174 3.57 5.54 0.28
C ASP A 174 3.97 6.85 0.99
N GLY A 175 3.48 7.95 0.42
CA GLY A 175 3.90 9.30 0.78
C GLY A 175 3.36 9.70 2.15
N THR A 176 4.21 10.24 3.01
CA THR A 176 3.80 10.85 4.29
C THR A 176 3.71 12.36 4.18
N ALA A 177 3.41 13.05 5.30
CA ALA A 177 3.38 14.51 5.37
C ALA A 177 4.69 15.20 4.90
N GLY A 178 5.81 14.47 4.83
CA GLY A 178 7.08 14.95 4.26
C GLY A 178 7.12 15.00 2.72
N SER A 179 6.13 14.42 2.03
CA SER A 179 6.06 14.40 0.57
C SER A 179 5.87 15.79 0.00
N ALA A 180 6.71 16.17 -0.97
CA ALA A 180 6.74 17.51 -1.57
C ALA A 180 6.96 18.68 -0.58
N ALA A 181 7.37 18.39 0.66
CA ALA A 181 7.69 19.40 1.68
C ALA A 181 9.21 19.66 1.75
N PRO A 182 9.68 20.82 2.27
CA PRO A 182 11.10 21.07 2.52
C PRO A 182 11.71 20.14 3.58
N PRO A 183 13.06 19.96 3.62
CA PRO A 183 13.74 19.30 4.73
C PRO A 183 13.26 19.77 6.09
N GLY A 184 12.96 18.83 7.01
CA GLY A 184 12.42 19.19 8.31
C GLY A 184 11.81 18.03 9.09
N ARG A 185 11.26 18.36 10.26
CA ARG A 185 10.57 17.41 11.14
C ARG A 185 9.07 17.45 10.89
N TYR A 186 8.48 16.28 10.70
CA TYR A 186 7.06 16.06 10.45
C TYR A 186 6.51 15.01 11.43
N THR A 187 5.21 14.73 11.37
CA THR A 187 4.59 13.68 12.18
C THR A 187 3.72 12.76 11.32
N LEU A 188 3.75 11.47 11.66
CA LEU A 188 2.81 10.46 11.17
C LEU A 188 2.10 9.85 12.39
N GLY A 189 0.88 10.32 12.66
CA GLY A 189 0.20 10.02 13.92
C GLY A 189 0.99 10.57 15.11
N LYS A 190 1.50 9.68 15.96
CA LYS A 190 2.35 10.02 17.12
C LYS A 190 3.85 9.87 16.85
N VAL A 191 4.23 9.40 15.66
CA VAL A 191 5.62 9.11 15.29
C VAL A 191 6.24 10.37 14.69
N ALA A 192 7.41 10.76 15.20
CA ALA A 192 8.21 11.84 14.61
C ALA A 192 8.90 11.34 13.34
N LEU A 193 8.91 12.18 12.31
CA LEU A 193 9.49 11.90 11.02
C LEU A 193 10.56 12.93 10.70
N GLU A 194 11.69 12.51 10.16
CA GLU A 194 12.72 13.41 9.63
C GLU A 194 12.83 13.26 8.11
N ARG A 195 12.47 14.33 7.38
CA ARG A 195 12.65 14.42 5.93
C ARG A 195 14.04 15.00 5.66
N GLN A 196 14.92 14.15 5.15
CA GLN A 196 16.30 14.51 4.81
C GLN A 196 16.34 15.35 3.52
N GLN A 197 17.52 15.83 3.09
CA GLN A 197 17.64 16.54 1.80
C GLN A 197 17.20 15.67 0.62
N LYS A 198 17.56 14.37 0.64
CA LYS A 198 17.00 13.33 -0.24
C LYS A 198 15.55 13.05 0.19
N ALA A 199 14.67 12.71 -0.75
CA ALA A 199 13.23 12.51 -0.53
C ALA A 199 12.91 11.21 0.26
N VAL A 200 13.48 11.08 1.45
CA VAL A 200 13.37 9.93 2.33
C VAL A 200 12.95 10.40 3.71
N VAL A 201 12.11 9.59 4.36
CA VAL A 201 11.56 9.87 5.68
C VAL A 201 11.93 8.74 6.63
N TYR A 202 12.50 9.10 7.76
CA TYR A 202 12.93 8.15 8.78
C TYR A 202 12.27 8.43 10.12
N ILE A 203 12.16 7.38 10.95
CA ILE A 203 11.89 7.48 12.38
C ILE A 203 13.23 7.73 13.10
N PRO A 204 13.46 8.91 13.70
CA PRO A 204 14.75 9.28 14.28
C PRO A 204 15.28 8.26 15.30
N GLU A 205 14.39 7.66 16.10
CA GLU A 205 14.76 6.76 17.19
C GLU A 205 15.25 5.38 16.72
N SER A 206 14.79 4.93 15.55
CA SER A 206 15.08 3.58 15.04
C SER A 206 15.83 3.56 13.72
N ASN A 207 16.03 4.73 13.10
CA ASN A 207 16.56 4.90 11.75
C ASN A 207 15.84 4.03 10.69
N SER A 208 14.60 3.63 10.96
CA SER A 208 13.76 2.85 10.05
C SER A 208 13.01 3.79 9.11
N LEU A 209 12.76 3.35 7.88
CA LEU A 209 11.95 4.09 6.92
C LEU A 209 10.50 4.19 7.43
N ALA A 210 9.90 5.37 7.30
CA ALA A 210 8.49 5.60 7.63
C ALA A 210 7.81 6.33 6.47
N GLY A 211 7.45 5.52 5.47
CA GLY A 211 6.96 5.96 4.18
C GLY A 211 7.99 6.73 3.37
N SER A 212 7.56 7.29 2.24
CA SER A 212 8.41 8.05 1.33
C SER A 212 8.10 9.54 1.35
N ALA A 213 9.02 10.35 0.80
CA ALA A 213 8.75 11.72 0.38
C ALA A 213 8.78 11.86 -1.16
N THR A 214 8.81 10.73 -1.88
CA THR A 214 8.79 10.69 -3.35
C THR A 214 7.42 11.10 -3.89
N THR A 215 7.39 11.73 -5.06
CA THR A 215 6.15 11.96 -5.80
C THR A 215 5.86 10.82 -6.78
N LEU A 216 4.62 10.68 -7.20
CA LEU A 216 4.27 9.67 -8.21
C LEU A 216 4.96 9.94 -9.55
N SER A 217 5.15 11.23 -9.90
CA SER A 217 5.95 11.64 -11.05
C SER A 217 7.43 11.27 -10.93
N ASP A 218 8.00 11.28 -9.71
CA ASP A 218 9.35 10.79 -9.48
C ASP A 218 9.43 9.29 -9.74
N CYS A 219 8.48 8.51 -9.21
CA CYS A 219 8.43 7.07 -9.43
C CYS A 219 8.37 6.71 -10.93
N VAL A 220 7.50 7.39 -11.70
CA VAL A 220 7.40 7.23 -13.15
C VAL A 220 8.73 7.57 -13.83
N ARG A 221 9.34 8.71 -13.48
CA ARG A 221 10.65 9.11 -14.04
C ARG A 221 11.74 8.10 -13.71
N HIS A 222 11.76 7.57 -12.50
CA HIS A 222 12.78 6.62 -12.06
C HIS A 222 12.70 5.31 -12.83
N VAL A 223 11.52 4.71 -12.98
CA VAL A 223 11.42 3.42 -13.72
C VAL A 223 11.72 3.57 -15.20
N THR A 224 11.37 4.71 -15.81
CA THR A 224 11.72 5.00 -17.22
C THR A 224 13.23 5.17 -17.38
N GLN A 225 13.90 5.89 -16.48
CA GLN A 225 15.34 6.12 -16.53
C GLN A 225 16.20 4.91 -16.11
N TRP A 226 15.78 4.16 -15.10
CA TRP A 226 16.60 3.07 -14.53
C TRP A 226 16.48 1.77 -15.31
N TYR A 227 15.32 1.52 -15.92
CA TYR A 227 15.03 0.23 -16.56
C TYR A 227 14.56 0.36 -18.01
N ASN A 228 14.57 1.56 -18.58
CA ASN A 228 14.12 1.85 -19.95
C ASN A 228 12.66 1.43 -20.20
N ILE A 229 11.80 1.52 -19.18
CA ILE A 229 10.36 1.30 -19.35
C ILE A 229 9.79 2.44 -20.21
N PRO A 230 8.98 2.17 -21.25
CA PRO A 230 8.32 3.21 -22.02
C PRO A 230 7.47 4.12 -21.14
N LEU A 231 7.47 5.43 -21.41
CA LEU A 231 6.73 6.41 -20.60
C LEU A 231 5.24 6.06 -20.48
N ALA A 232 4.60 5.69 -21.59
CA ALA A 232 3.18 5.31 -21.60
C ALA A 232 2.89 4.13 -20.66
N GLU A 233 3.79 3.15 -20.62
CA GLU A 233 3.67 1.99 -19.75
C GLU A 233 3.86 2.38 -18.27
N ALA A 234 4.87 3.17 -17.95
CA ALA A 234 5.09 3.66 -16.59
C ALA A 234 3.94 4.54 -16.08
N VAL A 235 3.32 5.34 -16.96
CA VAL A 235 2.11 6.12 -16.63
C VAL A 235 0.93 5.19 -16.34
N ASN A 236 0.74 4.10 -17.08
CA ASN A 236 -0.31 3.12 -16.79
C ASN A 236 -0.14 2.47 -15.40
N TRP A 237 1.09 2.18 -14.98
CA TRP A 237 1.37 1.66 -13.64
C TRP A 237 0.96 2.63 -12.52
N ALA A 238 0.98 3.93 -12.81
CA ALA A 238 0.65 5.01 -11.87
C ALA A 238 -0.81 5.52 -12.01
N SER A 239 -1.59 5.03 -12.97
CA SER A 239 -2.94 5.54 -13.25
C SER A 239 -3.93 4.39 -13.49
N GLU A 240 -3.96 3.84 -14.70
CA GLU A 240 -4.92 2.84 -15.13
C GLU A 240 -4.89 1.56 -14.29
N HIS A 241 -3.70 1.06 -13.94
CA HIS A 241 -3.56 -0.18 -13.16
C HIS A 241 -4.15 -0.05 -11.74
N PRO A 242 -3.77 0.97 -10.93
CA PRO A 242 -4.44 1.23 -9.66
C PRO A 242 -5.95 1.43 -9.78
N ARG A 243 -6.44 2.18 -10.79
CA ARG A 243 -7.87 2.43 -10.98
C ARG A 243 -8.66 1.16 -11.23
N ARG A 244 -8.20 0.33 -12.17
CA ARG A 244 -8.82 -0.96 -12.47
C ARG A 244 -8.84 -1.88 -11.27
N LEU A 245 -7.75 -1.91 -10.50
CA LEU A 245 -7.64 -2.74 -9.31
C LEU A 245 -8.74 -2.42 -8.28
N ILE A 246 -9.04 -1.13 -8.07
CA ILE A 246 -10.09 -0.69 -7.13
C ILE A 246 -11.47 -0.53 -7.76
N GLY A 247 -11.68 -1.03 -8.99
CA GLY A 247 -12.98 -1.06 -9.67
C GLY A 247 -13.42 0.27 -10.30
N LEU A 248 -12.52 1.21 -10.55
CA LEU A 248 -12.81 2.50 -11.20
C LEU A 248 -12.54 2.43 -12.70
N ASN A 249 -13.44 1.78 -13.43
CA ASN A 249 -13.24 1.42 -14.84
C ASN A 249 -13.47 2.58 -15.85
N ALA A 250 -14.03 3.71 -15.43
CA ALA A 250 -14.18 4.88 -16.31
C ALA A 250 -12.94 5.77 -16.21
N LEU A 251 -12.32 6.11 -17.34
CA LEU A 251 -11.28 7.14 -17.37
C LEU A 251 -11.93 8.53 -17.22
N PRO A 252 -11.43 9.41 -16.33
CA PRO A 252 -11.76 10.82 -16.47
C PRO A 252 -11.28 11.28 -17.84
N GLN A 253 -12.17 11.84 -18.66
CA GLN A 253 -11.79 12.36 -19.97
C GLN A 253 -10.81 13.52 -19.77
N VAL A 254 -9.68 13.47 -20.48
CA VAL A 254 -8.71 14.57 -20.47
C VAL A 254 -9.31 15.71 -21.30
N GLY A 255 -9.63 16.84 -20.66
CA GLY A 255 -10.00 18.07 -21.36
C GLY A 255 -11.43 18.58 -21.21
N GLU A 256 -12.25 18.02 -20.31
CA GLU A 256 -13.55 18.63 -19.96
C GLU A 256 -13.50 19.24 -18.56
N SER A 257 -12.98 20.47 -18.49
CA SER A 257 -13.18 21.42 -17.39
C SER A 257 -13.32 22.81 -17.97
#